data_AF-A0A376VA90-F1
#
_entry.id   AF-A0A376VA90-F1
#
_cell.length_a   1.000
_cell.length_b   1.000
_cell.length_c   1.000
_cell.angle_alpha   90.00
_cell.angle_beta   90.00
_cell.angle_gamma   90.00
#
_symmetry.space_group_name_H-M   'P 1'
#
loop_
_entity.id
_entity.type
_entity.pdbx_description
1 polymer ?
#
loop_
_entity_poly.entity_id
_entity_poly.type
_entity_poly.pdbx_seq_one_letter_code
_entity_poly.pdbx_strand_id
1 'polypeptide(L)'
;MAAKNLIPPTMWGYNDDVQDYTYDPEKAKALLKEAGLEKGFSIDLWAMPVQRPYNPNARRMAEMIQADWAKVGVQAKNRHLRMG
;
A
#
# COMPACT_ATOMS: atom_id res chain seq x y z
N MET A 1 -8.66 -12.65 5.60
CA MET A 1 -8.58 -11.45 6.47
C MET A 1 -7.42 -10.59 5.98
N ALA A 2 -7.51 -9.27 6.12
CA ALA A 2 -6.39 -8.37 5.85
C ALA A 2 -5.29 -8.55 6.92
N ALA A 3 -4.05 -8.22 6.59
CA ALA A 3 -2.91 -8.41 7.48
C ALA A 3 -2.61 -7.12 8.24
N LYS A 4 -2.61 -7.19 9.58
CA LYS A 4 -2.20 -6.12 10.51
C LYS A 4 -0.80 -6.29 11.10
N ASN A 5 -0.24 -7.50 10.96
CA ASN A 5 1.09 -7.88 11.43
C ASN A 5 1.92 -8.47 10.28
N LEU A 6 3.24 -8.43 10.41
CA LEU A 6 4.18 -9.04 9.45
C LEU A 6 4.09 -10.58 9.45
N ILE A 7 3.97 -11.18 10.63
CA ILE A 7 3.84 -12.62 10.79
C ILE A 7 2.36 -13.03 10.73
N PRO A 8 2.04 -14.20 10.16
CA PRO A 8 0.66 -14.68 10.10
C PRO A 8 0.16 -15.15 11.47
N PRO A 9 -1.17 -15.19 11.71
CA PRO A 9 -1.75 -15.66 12.97
C PRO A 9 -1.38 -17.10 13.36
N THR A 10 -0.93 -17.90 12.38
CA THR A 10 -0.49 -19.28 12.60
C THR A 10 0.93 -19.40 13.14
N MET A 11 1.68 -18.30 13.23
CA MET A 11 3.06 -18.28 13.69
C MET A 11 3.15 -17.87 15.16
N TRP A 12 3.98 -18.56 15.92
CA TRP A 12 4.28 -18.18 17.30
C TRP A 12 4.83 -16.75 17.37
N GLY A 13 4.34 -15.96 18.33
CA GLY A 13 4.69 -14.56 18.51
C GLY A 13 3.76 -13.57 17.82
N TYR A 14 2.68 -14.02 17.17
CA TYR A 14 1.64 -13.13 16.65
C TYR A 14 1.04 -12.29 17.80
N ASN A 15 0.92 -10.98 17.59
CA ASN A 15 0.36 -10.05 18.57
C ASN A 15 -1.03 -9.59 18.15
N ASP A 16 -2.06 -10.11 18.81
CA ASP A 16 -3.46 -9.74 18.54
C ASP A 16 -3.83 -8.32 18.97
N ASP A 17 -3.06 -7.68 19.86
CA ASP A 17 -3.36 -6.35 20.38
C ASP A 17 -3.02 -5.23 19.39
N VAL A 18 -2.24 -5.54 18.35
CA VAL A 18 -1.90 -4.58 17.29
C VAL A 18 -3.17 -4.10 16.60
N GLN A 19 -3.33 -2.77 16.57
CA GLN A 19 -4.45 -2.11 15.90
C GLN A 19 -4.07 -1.83 14.46
N ASP A 20 -4.92 -2.26 13.54
CA ASP A 20 -4.71 -2.06 12.11
C ASP A 20 -5.03 -0.61 11.72
N TYR A 21 -4.45 -0.14 10.62
CA TYR A 21 -4.84 1.13 10.03
C TYR A 21 -6.18 0.98 9.31
N THR A 22 -7.13 1.82 9.67
CA THR A 22 -8.42 1.88 8.97
C THR A 22 -8.28 2.56 7.61
N TYR A 23 -9.08 2.12 6.64
CA TYR A 23 -9.20 2.84 5.36
C TYR A 23 -9.97 4.14 5.56
N ASP A 24 -9.24 5.27 5.61
CA ASP A 24 -9.80 6.60 5.79
C ASP A 24 -9.05 7.62 4.91
N PRO A 25 -9.56 7.90 3.69
CA PRO A 25 -8.95 8.88 2.79
C PRO A 25 -8.91 10.32 3.34
N GLU A 26 -9.86 10.69 4.20
CA GLU A 26 -9.91 12.05 4.75
C GLU A 26 -8.84 12.25 5.81
N LYS A 27 -8.66 11.26 6.70
CA LYS A 27 -7.53 11.25 7.63
C LYS A 27 -6.19 11.22 6.92
N ALA A 28 -6.07 10.49 5.80
CA ALA A 28 -4.86 10.48 4.99
C ALA A 28 -4.54 11.87 4.41
N LYS A 29 -5.54 12.60 3.87
CA LYS A 29 -5.35 13.99 3.41
C LYS A 29 -4.94 14.92 4.54
N ALA A 30 -5.53 14.77 5.73
CA ALA A 30 -5.16 15.58 6.89
C ALA A 30 -3.68 15.38 7.26
N LEU A 31 -3.22 14.14 7.33
CA LEU A 31 -1.80 13.82 7.60
C LEU A 31 -0.86 14.35 6.53
N LEU A 32 -1.24 14.27 5.24
CA LEU A 32 -0.45 14.86 4.15
C LEU A 32 -0.33 16.38 4.30
N LYS A 33 -1.39 17.05 4.73
CA LYS A 33 -1.37 18.48 5.00
C LYS A 33 -0.48 18.83 6.20
N GLU A 34 -0.58 18.08 7.30
CA GLU A 34 0.28 18.25 8.47
C GLU A 34 1.77 18.06 8.12
N ALA A 35 2.07 17.16 7.19
CA ALA A 35 3.41 16.95 6.65
C ALA A 35 3.88 18.02 5.64
N GLY A 36 3.06 19.03 5.34
CA GLY A 36 3.38 20.07 4.33
C GLY A 36 3.28 19.60 2.88
N LEU A 37 2.66 18.44 2.63
CA LEU A 37 2.50 17.80 1.32
C LEU A 37 1.06 17.91 0.79
N GLU A 38 0.33 18.95 1.18
CA GLU A 38 -1.09 19.15 0.80
C GLU A 38 -1.34 19.18 -0.72
N LYS A 39 -0.33 19.58 -1.50
CA LYS A 39 -0.38 19.60 -2.97
C LYS A 39 -0.13 18.23 -3.60
N GLY A 40 0.15 17.22 -2.77
CA GLY A 40 0.53 15.90 -3.21
C GLY A 40 1.96 15.81 -3.73
N PHE A 41 2.32 14.64 -4.25
CA PHE A 41 3.63 14.34 -4.82
C PHE A 41 3.52 13.16 -5.79
N SER A 42 4.59 12.93 -6.55
CA SER A 42 4.75 11.73 -7.38
C SER A 42 5.67 10.72 -6.72
N ILE A 43 5.36 9.43 -6.87
CA ILE A 43 6.21 8.34 -6.38
C ILE A 43 6.19 7.16 -7.36
N ASP A 44 7.29 6.40 -7.42
CA ASP A 44 7.35 5.16 -8.17
C ASP A 44 6.80 3.99 -7.32
N LEU A 45 5.84 3.25 -7.87
CA LEU A 45 5.25 2.06 -7.24
C LEU A 45 5.71 0.81 -7.99
N TRP A 46 6.50 -0.03 -7.34
CA TRP A 46 7.13 -1.19 -7.97
C TRP A 46 6.21 -2.41 -7.88
N ALA A 47 5.88 -2.99 -9.02
CA ALA A 47 5.10 -4.21 -9.13
C ALA A 47 5.92 -5.31 -9.80
N MET A 48 5.94 -6.50 -9.20
CA MET A 48 6.59 -7.66 -9.79
C MET A 48 5.77 -8.16 -11.00
N PRO A 49 6.41 -8.59 -12.10
CA PRO A 49 5.71 -9.08 -13.28
C PRO A 49 5.23 -10.53 -13.14
N VAL A 50 5.68 -11.24 -12.10
CA VAL A 50 5.40 -12.67 -11.85
C VAL A 50 4.50 -12.86 -10.64
N GLN A 51 3.70 -13.93 -10.68
CA GLN A 51 2.86 -14.31 -9.55
C GLN A 51 3.73 -14.82 -8.39
N ARG A 52 3.31 -14.51 -7.16
CA ARG A 52 3.96 -14.97 -5.93
C ARG A 52 2.91 -15.56 -4.99
N PRO A 53 3.26 -16.53 -4.13
CA PRO A 53 2.30 -17.14 -3.18
C PRO A 53 1.56 -16.13 -2.30
N TYR A 54 2.21 -15.00 -1.95
CA TYR A 54 1.65 -13.92 -1.15
C TYR A 54 1.03 -12.78 -1.98
N ASN A 55 1.22 -12.77 -3.30
CA ASN A 55 0.64 -11.77 -4.19
C ASN A 55 0.38 -12.39 -5.57
N PRO A 56 -0.84 -12.88 -5.83
CA PRO A 56 -1.16 -13.56 -7.08
C PRO A 56 -1.21 -12.62 -8.29
N ASN A 57 -1.38 -11.31 -8.07
CA ASN A 57 -1.42 -10.33 -9.16
C ASN A 57 -0.95 -8.94 -8.69
N ALA A 58 0.37 -8.76 -8.65
CA ALA A 58 0.97 -7.51 -8.19
C ALA A 58 0.64 -6.32 -9.10
N ARG A 59 0.41 -6.54 -10.40
CA ARG A 59 0.02 -5.48 -11.33
C ARG A 59 -1.37 -4.92 -10.99
N ARG A 60 -2.36 -5.79 -10.84
CA ARG A 60 -3.72 -5.37 -10.47
C ARG A 60 -3.74 -4.71 -9.09
N MET A 61 -2.95 -5.22 -8.15
CA MET A 61 -2.80 -4.60 -6.83
C MET A 61 -2.22 -3.18 -6.94
N ALA A 62 -1.18 -2.98 -7.74
CA ALA A 62 -0.59 -1.66 -7.96
C ALA A 62 -1.56 -0.67 -8.63
N GLU A 63 -2.39 -1.13 -9.58
CA GLU A 63 -3.44 -0.32 -10.20
C GLU A 63 -4.51 0.13 -9.17
N MET A 64 -4.89 -0.75 -8.24
CA MET A 64 -5.82 -0.41 -7.15
C MET A 64 -5.21 0.61 -6.18
N ILE A 65 -3.96 0.40 -5.75
CA ILE A 65 -3.23 1.34 -4.88
C ILE A 65 -3.07 2.70 -5.57
N GLN A 66 -2.71 2.72 -6.85
CA GLN A 66 -2.61 3.94 -7.64
C GLN A 66 -3.93 4.71 -7.67
N ALA A 67 -5.06 4.02 -7.86
CA ALA A 67 -6.38 4.63 -7.86
C ALA A 67 -6.76 5.21 -6.49
N ASP A 68 -6.42 4.52 -5.39
CA ASP A 68 -6.68 5.03 -4.04
C ASP A 68 -5.78 6.21 -3.68
N TRP A 69 -4.49 6.15 -3.99
CA TRP A 69 -3.54 7.22 -3.75
C TRP A 69 -3.86 8.49 -4.55
N ALA A 70 -4.41 8.34 -5.76
CA ALA A 70 -4.88 9.48 -6.54
C ALA A 70 -5.99 10.28 -5.84
N LYS A 71 -6.85 9.63 -5.03
CA LYS A 71 -7.93 10.30 -4.28
C LYS A 71 -7.40 11.25 -3.20
N VAL A 72 -6.16 11.07 -2.77
CA VAL A 72 -5.49 11.89 -1.75
C VAL A 72 -4.34 12.74 -2.33
N GLY A 73 -4.26 12.84 -3.67
CA GLY A 73 -3.29 13.70 -4.35
C GLY A 73 -1.92 13.05 -4.60
N VAL A 74 -1.74 11.77 -4.30
CA VAL A 74 -0.49 11.04 -4.53
C VAL A 74 -0.52 10.38 -5.91
N GLN A 75 0.42 10.77 -6.77
CA GLN A 75 0.54 10.26 -8.13
C GLN A 75 1.53 9.09 -8.18
N ALA A 76 1.02 7.86 -8.14
CA ALA A 76 1.85 6.67 -8.25
C ALA A 76 2.20 6.36 -9.72
N LYS A 77 3.46 6.08 -10.01
CA LYS A 77 3.95 5.64 -11.33
C LYS A 77 4.34 4.16 -11.25
N ASN A 78 3.59 3.30 -11.93
CA ASN A 78 3.85 1.86 -11.89
C ASN A 78 5.18 1.53 -12.59
N ARG A 79 6.14 1.02 -11.83
CA ARG A 79 7.43 0.51 -12.32
C ARG A 79 7.39 -1.01 -12.35
N HIS A 80 7.79 -1.58 -13.48
CA HIS A 80 7.91 -3.02 -13.63
C HIS A 80 9.37 -3.42 -13.44
N LEU A 81 9.65 -4.20 -12.40
CA LEU A 81 10.98 -4.77 -12.21
C LEU A 81 11.20 -5.82 -13.30
N ARG A 82 12.23 -5.66 -14.15
CA ARG A 82 12.68 -6.78 -14.99
C ARG A 82 13.45 -7.74 -14.09
N MET A 83 12.89 -8.92 -13.87
CA MET A 83 13.62 -10.03 -13.26
C MET A 83 14.34 -10.75 -14.41
N GLY A 84 15.67 -10.63 -14.43
CA GLY A 84 16.56 -11.37 -15.32
C GLY A 84 16.97 -12.71 -14.72
#